data_AF-A0A961W5H8-F1
#
_entry.id   AF-A0A961W5H8-F1
#
_cell.length_a   1.000
_cell.length_b   1.000
_cell.length_c   1.000
_cell.angle_alpha   90.00
_cell.angle_beta   90.00
_cell.angle_gamma   90.00
#
_symmetry.space_group_name_H-M   'P 1'
#
loop_
_entity.id
_entity.type
_entity.pdbx_description
1 polymer ?
#
loop_
_entity_poly.entity_id
_entity_poly.type
_entity_poly.pdbx_seq_one_letter_code
_entity_poly.pdbx_strand_id
1 'polypeptide(L)'
;MAQAKAKYMTLEEGGFAALFLLSAFAFVILAGKATDPVMSFHAVILTIGAALGLFLTLKNYFGRDAGPVPQEIDGKPNYNLGPVKFATAAAMFWGIAGFLVGVIIASQLAWPALNFDLPWTNFSRLRPLHTSAVIFAFGGNVLLGTSFYVVQRTSRARLPGRIAPWVVILGYNLFIVVAGTGYLLGATQGREYAEPEWYADLYLTVIWVIYLLTFLGTLWKRKEPHIYVA
;
A
#
# COMPACT_ATOMS: atom_id res chain seq x y z
N MET A 1 -10.61 -43.30 -6.42
CA MET A 1 -9.40 -42.46 -6.40
C MET A 1 -9.81 -41.05 -6.78
N ALA A 2 -9.72 -40.08 -5.87
CA ALA A 2 -10.03 -38.68 -6.19
C ALA A 2 -8.96 -38.14 -7.16
N GLN A 3 -9.38 -37.69 -8.34
CA GLN A 3 -8.50 -37.15 -9.36
C GLN A 3 -7.78 -35.92 -8.77
N ALA A 4 -6.45 -35.97 -8.67
CA ALA A 4 -5.66 -34.84 -8.20
C ALA A 4 -5.87 -33.67 -9.17
N LYS A 5 -6.55 -32.61 -8.72
CA LYS A 5 -6.75 -31.40 -9.52
C LYS A 5 -5.38 -30.81 -9.86
N ALA A 6 -5.09 -30.67 -11.16
CA ALA A 6 -3.87 -30.04 -11.62
C ALA A 6 -3.78 -28.59 -11.12
N LYS A 7 -2.61 -28.20 -10.61
CA LYS A 7 -2.34 -26.85 -10.12
C LYS A 7 -2.16 -25.91 -11.30
N TYR A 8 -2.97 -24.86 -11.37
CA TYR A 8 -2.88 -23.83 -12.41
C TYR A 8 -2.77 -22.44 -11.78
N MET A 9 -2.10 -21.51 -12.47
CA MET A 9 -2.01 -20.12 -12.06
C MET A 9 -3.35 -19.43 -12.34
N THR A 10 -3.93 -18.76 -11.34
CA THR A 10 -5.19 -18.04 -11.55
C THR A 10 -4.98 -16.80 -12.40
N LEU A 11 -6.05 -16.26 -13.00
CA LEU A 11 -5.98 -14.99 -13.74
C LEU A 11 -5.45 -13.85 -12.87
N GLU A 12 -5.81 -13.83 -11.59
CA GLU A 12 -5.29 -12.87 -10.62
C GLU A 12 -3.77 -13.05 -10.42
N GLU A 13 -3.31 -14.27 -10.18
CA GLU A 13 -1.89 -14.57 -9.96
C GLU A 13 -1.04 -14.24 -11.20
N GLY A 14 -1.49 -14.67 -12.38
CA GLY A 14 -0.80 -14.39 -13.65
C GLY A 14 -0.83 -12.90 -13.99
N GLY A 15 -1.97 -12.25 -13.79
CA GLY A 15 -2.15 -10.82 -14.03
C GLY A 15 -1.24 -9.96 -13.17
N PHE A 16 -1.22 -10.20 -11.84
CA PHE A 16 -0.31 -9.47 -10.95
C PHE A 16 1.16 -9.83 -11.16
N ALA A 17 1.49 -11.10 -11.43
CA ALA A 17 2.87 -11.47 -11.77
C ALA A 17 3.36 -10.74 -13.02
N ALA A 18 2.54 -10.70 -14.09
CA ALA A 18 2.87 -9.97 -15.31
C ALA A 18 2.98 -8.46 -15.04
N LEU A 19 2.03 -7.88 -14.29
CA LEU A 19 2.07 -6.46 -13.90
C LEU A 19 3.37 -6.14 -13.15
N PHE A 20 3.74 -6.92 -12.13
CA PHE A 20 4.95 -6.69 -11.36
C PHE A 20 6.22 -6.85 -12.18
N LEU A 21 6.28 -7.84 -13.08
CA LEU A 21 7.42 -8.02 -13.98
C LEU A 21 7.58 -6.82 -14.92
N LEU A 22 6.49 -6.38 -15.55
CA LEU A 22 6.48 -5.25 -16.48
C LEU A 22 6.81 -3.94 -15.74
N SER A 23 6.24 -3.74 -14.55
CA SER A 23 6.55 -2.59 -13.70
C SER A 23 8.02 -2.58 -13.26
N ALA A 24 8.57 -3.71 -12.82
CA ALA A 24 9.97 -3.79 -12.43
C ALA A 24 10.90 -3.43 -13.61
N PHE A 25 10.61 -3.96 -14.80
CA PHE A 25 11.38 -3.62 -16.00
C PHE A 25 11.27 -2.12 -16.36
N ALA A 26 10.06 -1.57 -16.34
CA ALA A 26 9.82 -0.15 -16.62
C ALA A 26 10.54 0.76 -15.61
N PHE A 27 10.47 0.44 -14.31
CA PHE A 27 11.09 1.22 -13.26
C PHE A 27 12.63 1.14 -13.29
N VAL A 28 13.22 0.00 -13.67
CA VAL A 28 14.68 -0.10 -13.89
C VAL A 28 15.14 0.84 -15.00
N ILE A 29 14.40 0.86 -16.11
CA ILE A 29 14.73 1.76 -17.23
C ILE A 29 14.57 3.22 -16.79
N LEU A 30 13.50 3.55 -16.07
CA LEU A 30 13.30 4.89 -15.53
C LEU A 30 14.41 5.29 -14.57
N ALA A 31 14.85 4.40 -13.68
CA ALA A 31 15.96 4.67 -12.77
C ALA A 31 17.26 5.02 -13.53
N GLY A 32 17.56 4.30 -14.62
CA GLY A 32 18.76 4.54 -15.43
C GLY A 32 18.67 5.74 -16.37
N LYS A 33 17.46 6.19 -16.73
CA LYS A 33 17.24 7.31 -17.67
C LYS A 33 16.80 8.62 -17.00
N ALA A 34 16.41 8.57 -15.73
CA ALA A 34 15.97 9.73 -14.98
C ALA A 34 17.08 10.77 -14.89
N THR A 35 16.77 12.01 -15.29
CA THR A 35 17.67 13.16 -15.15
C THR A 35 17.62 13.76 -13.74
N ASP A 36 16.49 13.60 -13.05
CA ASP A 36 16.31 14.00 -11.66
C ASP A 36 16.79 12.89 -10.70
N PRO A 37 17.73 13.18 -9.78
CA PRO A 37 18.26 12.18 -8.85
C PRO A 37 17.21 11.58 -7.91
N VAL A 38 16.22 12.37 -7.48
CA VAL A 38 15.18 11.89 -6.55
C VAL A 38 14.22 10.94 -7.26
N MET A 39 13.84 11.26 -8.50
CA MET A 39 13.06 10.38 -9.36
C MET A 39 13.82 9.09 -9.68
N SER A 40 15.13 9.16 -9.97
CA SER A 40 15.98 7.97 -10.16
C SER A 40 15.96 7.08 -8.91
N PHE A 41 16.18 7.67 -7.74
CA PHE A 41 16.14 6.97 -6.46
C PHE A 41 14.77 6.33 -6.17
N HIS A 42 13.67 7.07 -6.38
CA HIS A 42 12.33 6.53 -6.22
C HIS A 42 12.00 5.43 -7.24
N ALA A 43 12.50 5.52 -8.47
CA ALA A 43 12.36 4.45 -9.45
C ALA A 43 13.09 3.17 -9.02
N VAL A 44 14.24 3.28 -8.33
CA VAL A 44 14.91 2.13 -7.71
C VAL A 44 14.05 1.53 -6.59
N ILE A 45 13.48 2.34 -5.70
CA ILE A 45 12.57 1.86 -4.64
C ILE A 45 11.37 1.11 -5.25
N LEU A 46 10.74 1.69 -6.28
CA LEU A 46 9.60 1.10 -6.97
C LEU A 46 9.99 -0.19 -7.71
N THR A 47 11.19 -0.26 -8.29
CA THR A 47 11.75 -1.49 -8.88
C THR A 47 11.84 -2.60 -7.84
N ILE A 48 12.44 -2.31 -6.68
CA ILE A 48 12.58 -3.28 -5.59
C ILE A 48 11.22 -3.74 -5.11
N GLY A 49 10.27 -2.81 -4.92
CA GLY A 49 8.90 -3.12 -4.54
C GLY A 49 8.19 -4.03 -5.55
N ALA A 50 8.34 -3.75 -6.85
CA ALA A 50 7.78 -4.58 -7.91
C ALA A 50 8.42 -5.98 -7.96
N ALA A 51 9.75 -6.07 -7.85
CA ALA A 51 10.47 -7.35 -7.79
C ALA A 51 10.04 -8.19 -6.57
N LEU A 52 9.88 -7.57 -5.40
CA LEU A 52 9.35 -8.23 -4.21
C LEU A 52 7.90 -8.67 -4.41
N GLY A 53 7.05 -7.85 -5.04
CA GLY A 53 5.68 -8.21 -5.39
C GLY A 53 5.60 -9.44 -6.29
N LEU A 54 6.45 -9.50 -7.32
CA LEU A 54 6.60 -10.66 -8.20
C LEU A 54 7.05 -11.90 -7.41
N PHE A 55 8.12 -11.75 -6.62
CA PHE A 55 8.66 -12.84 -5.80
C PHE A 55 7.60 -13.39 -4.84
N LEU A 56 6.88 -12.52 -4.11
CA LEU A 56 5.83 -12.94 -3.18
C LEU A 56 4.67 -13.61 -3.91
N THR A 57 4.30 -13.14 -5.10
CA THR A 57 3.26 -13.76 -5.93
C THR A 57 3.66 -15.18 -6.34
N LEU A 58 4.88 -15.36 -6.85
CA LEU A 58 5.41 -16.66 -7.25
C LEU A 58 5.58 -17.59 -6.05
N LYS A 59 6.17 -17.10 -4.94
CA LYS A 59 6.30 -17.85 -3.69
C LYS A 59 4.94 -18.36 -3.19
N ASN A 60 3.94 -17.48 -3.18
CA ASN A 60 2.58 -17.83 -2.76
C ASN A 60 1.90 -18.80 -3.73
N TYR A 61 2.18 -18.72 -5.03
CA TYR A 61 1.70 -19.68 -6.02
C TYR A 61 2.33 -21.05 -5.76
N PHE A 62 3.66 -21.15 -5.67
CA PHE A 62 4.35 -22.42 -5.45
C PHE A 62 4.02 -23.05 -4.10
N GLY A 63 3.80 -22.25 -3.05
CA GLY A 63 3.47 -22.73 -1.71
C GLY A 63 2.01 -23.10 -1.45
N ARG A 64 1.06 -22.80 -2.35
CA ARG A 64 -0.37 -23.13 -2.13
C ARG A 64 -0.80 -24.47 -2.69
N ASP A 65 -1.89 -24.98 -2.13
CA ASP A 65 -2.64 -26.10 -2.69
C ASP A 65 -3.22 -25.78 -4.07
N ALA A 66 -3.54 -26.83 -4.83
CA ALA A 66 -4.01 -26.70 -6.22
C ALA A 66 -5.37 -25.99 -6.34
N GLY A 67 -6.20 -26.05 -5.30
CA GLY A 67 -7.55 -25.48 -5.30
C GLY A 67 -7.61 -23.95 -5.13
N PRO A 68 -8.73 -23.32 -5.53
CA PRO A 68 -9.00 -21.92 -5.20
C PRO A 68 -9.20 -21.75 -3.69
N VAL A 69 -8.96 -20.54 -3.18
CA VAL A 69 -9.16 -20.23 -1.76
C VAL A 69 -10.64 -20.42 -1.39
N PRO A 70 -10.96 -21.27 -0.40
CA PRO A 70 -12.34 -21.46 0.06
C PRO A 70 -12.94 -20.13 0.50
N GLN A 71 -14.16 -19.82 0.03
CA GLN A 71 -14.88 -18.61 0.45
C GLN A 71 -15.48 -18.77 1.84
N GLU A 72 -15.74 -20.01 2.27
CA GLU A 72 -16.29 -20.37 3.57
C GLU A 72 -15.55 -21.59 4.13
N ILE A 73 -15.47 -21.65 5.46
CA ILE A 73 -14.95 -22.78 6.23
C ILE A 73 -15.99 -23.05 7.31
N ASP A 74 -16.47 -24.30 7.43
CA ASP A 74 -17.49 -24.72 8.40
C ASP A 74 -18.75 -23.85 8.40
N GLY A 75 -19.22 -23.46 7.21
CA GLY A 75 -20.42 -22.62 7.01
C GLY A 75 -20.26 -21.14 7.41
N LYS A 76 -19.03 -20.71 7.75
CA LYS A 76 -18.71 -19.31 8.08
C LYS A 76 -17.83 -18.68 7.00
N PRO A 77 -18.00 -17.39 6.69
CA PRO A 77 -17.12 -16.68 5.76
C PRO A 77 -15.64 -16.78 6.16
N ASN A 78 -14.79 -17.24 5.23
CA ASN A 78 -13.35 -17.29 5.40
C ASN A 78 -12.75 -15.91 5.14
N TYR A 79 -12.79 -15.00 6.12
CA TYR A 79 -12.29 -13.64 5.93
C TYR A 79 -10.78 -13.57 5.69
N ASN A 80 -10.36 -12.67 4.81
CA ASN A 80 -8.95 -12.37 4.56
C ASN A 80 -8.44 -11.34 5.57
N LEU A 81 -8.00 -11.82 6.74
CA LEU A 81 -7.52 -10.96 7.83
C LEU A 81 -6.03 -10.64 7.77
N GLY A 82 -5.25 -11.30 6.91
CA GLY A 82 -3.80 -11.05 6.77
C GLY A 82 -3.49 -9.58 6.45
N PRO A 83 -4.01 -9.03 5.33
CA PRO A 83 -3.82 -7.63 4.97
C PRO A 83 -4.33 -6.67 6.03
N VAL A 84 -5.46 -6.98 6.67
CA VAL A 84 -6.05 -6.17 7.75
C VAL A 84 -5.10 -6.08 8.94
N LYS A 85 -4.59 -7.21 9.42
CA LYS A 85 -3.64 -7.24 10.55
C LYS A 85 -2.36 -6.47 10.24
N PHE A 86 -1.84 -6.62 9.02
CA PHE A 86 -0.69 -5.84 8.58
C PHE A 86 -0.99 -4.34 8.58
N ALA A 87 -2.12 -3.92 7.99
CA ALA A 87 -2.54 -2.52 7.98
C ALA A 87 -2.71 -1.95 9.39
N THR A 88 -3.26 -2.72 10.33
CA THR A 88 -3.34 -2.31 11.75
C THR A 88 -1.96 -2.11 12.37
N ALA A 89 -1.02 -3.03 12.14
CA ALA A 89 0.34 -2.88 12.64
C ALA A 89 1.07 -1.69 11.99
N ALA A 90 0.92 -1.52 10.68
CA ALA A 90 1.47 -0.39 9.93
C ALA A 90 0.88 0.94 10.40
N ALA A 91 -0.42 1.01 10.68
CA ALA A 91 -1.06 2.19 11.26
C ALA A 91 -0.42 2.57 12.59
N MET A 92 -0.21 1.62 13.50
CA MET A 92 0.47 1.90 14.77
C MET A 92 1.89 2.42 14.56
N PHE A 93 2.66 1.78 13.67
CA PHE A 93 4.02 2.20 13.34
C PHE A 93 4.05 3.63 12.77
N TRP A 94 3.24 3.92 11.77
CA TRP A 94 3.17 5.24 11.13
C TRP A 94 2.56 6.31 12.03
N GLY A 95 1.65 5.94 12.94
CA GLY A 95 1.13 6.83 13.96
C GLY A 95 2.24 7.29 14.90
N ILE A 96 3.02 6.35 15.43
CA ILE A 96 4.19 6.66 16.27
C ILE A 96 5.18 7.54 15.50
N ALA A 97 5.54 7.17 14.27
CA ALA A 97 6.48 7.94 13.46
C ALA A 97 5.96 9.35 13.14
N GLY A 98 4.71 9.48 12.69
CA GLY A 98 4.09 10.75 12.33
C GLY A 98 3.96 11.70 13.53
N PHE A 99 3.51 11.19 14.68
CA PHE A 99 3.41 11.99 15.91
C PHE A 99 4.79 12.37 16.46
N LEU A 100 5.80 11.49 16.36
CA LEU A 100 7.17 11.82 16.72
C LEU A 100 7.72 12.98 15.88
N VAL A 101 7.55 12.92 14.55
CA VAL A 101 7.96 14.05 13.68
C VAL A 101 7.19 15.32 14.05
N GLY A 102 5.91 15.19 14.44
CA GLY A 102 5.11 16.30 14.97
C GLY A 102 5.73 16.96 16.20
N VAL A 103 6.18 16.16 17.17
CA VAL A 103 6.89 16.66 18.36
C VAL A 103 8.22 17.32 17.98
N ILE A 104 8.96 16.75 17.02
CA ILE A 104 10.22 17.32 16.53
C ILE A 104 9.97 18.71 15.92
N ILE A 105 9.04 18.83 14.97
CA ILE A 105 8.79 20.12 14.29
C ILE A 105 8.18 21.16 15.24
N ALA A 106 7.38 20.74 16.22
CA ALA A 106 6.91 21.63 17.28
C ALA A 106 8.08 22.15 18.13
N SER A 107 9.04 21.28 18.45
CA SER A 107 10.25 21.65 19.19
C SER A 107 11.16 22.57 18.37
N GLN A 108 11.23 22.41 17.04
CA GLN A 108 11.98 23.30 16.16
C GLN A 108 11.41 24.72 16.11
N LEU A 109 10.10 24.89 16.31
CA LEU A 109 9.49 26.22 16.45
C LEU A 109 9.85 26.90 17.77
N ALA A 110 10.01 26.11 18.86
CA ALA A 110 10.42 26.63 20.16
C ALA A 110 11.94 26.87 20.26
N TRP A 111 12.74 25.97 19.68
CA TRP A 111 14.19 25.99 19.68
C TRP A 111 14.73 25.76 18.27
N PRO A 112 14.96 26.84 17.49
CA PRO A 112 15.41 26.74 16.10
C PRO A 112 16.72 25.96 15.89
N ALA A 113 17.59 25.87 16.91
CA ALA A 113 18.82 25.08 16.87
C ALA A 113 18.58 23.58 16.56
N LEU A 114 17.38 23.06 16.85
CA LEU A 114 16.99 21.68 16.53
C LEU A 114 16.75 21.42 15.04
N ASN A 115 16.94 22.41 14.17
CA ASN A 115 17.04 22.19 12.72
C ASN A 115 18.38 21.58 12.30
N PHE A 116 19.41 21.67 13.16
CA PHE A 116 20.77 21.13 12.97
C PHE A 116 21.51 21.60 11.70
N ASP A 117 21.02 22.65 11.03
CA ASP A 117 21.55 23.16 9.76
C ASP A 117 21.72 22.08 8.66
N LEU A 118 20.95 20.99 8.74
CA LEU A 118 20.91 19.94 7.73
C LEU A 118 19.63 20.05 6.88
N PRO A 119 19.70 19.85 5.55
CA PRO A 119 18.53 19.98 4.68
C PRO A 119 17.36 19.06 5.08
N TRP A 120 17.63 17.80 5.41
CA TRP A 120 16.62 16.77 5.70
C TRP A 120 16.02 16.86 7.11
N THR A 121 16.65 17.57 8.05
CA THR A 121 16.06 17.84 9.38
C THR A 121 15.42 19.22 9.46
N ASN A 122 15.49 20.04 8.42
CA ASN A 122 14.91 21.37 8.45
C ASN A 122 13.37 21.32 8.54
N PHE A 123 12.79 22.23 9.33
CA PHE A 123 11.34 22.38 9.54
C PHE A 123 10.54 22.38 8.24
N SER A 124 11.02 23.08 7.20
CA SER A 124 10.34 23.18 5.91
C SER A 124 10.14 21.83 5.21
N ARG A 125 11.05 20.87 5.39
CA ARG A 125 10.96 19.51 4.83
C ARG A 125 10.25 18.53 5.76
N LEU A 126 10.44 18.69 7.08
CA LEU A 126 9.79 17.84 8.08
C LEU A 126 8.30 18.15 8.24
N ARG A 127 7.84 19.38 7.97
CA ARG A 127 6.41 19.74 8.02
C ARG A 127 5.55 18.90 7.06
N PRO A 128 5.81 18.87 5.73
CA PRO A 128 5.03 18.02 4.83
C PRO A 128 5.20 16.53 5.15
N LEU A 129 6.38 16.11 5.64
CA LEU A 129 6.57 14.74 6.13
C LEU A 129 5.64 14.41 7.30
N HIS A 130 5.54 15.28 8.30
CA HIS A 130 4.63 15.11 9.43
C HIS A 130 3.17 15.02 8.97
N THR A 131 2.73 16.01 8.19
CA THR A 131 1.34 16.10 7.72
C THR A 131 0.95 14.83 6.95
N SER A 132 1.76 14.42 5.98
CA SER A 132 1.50 13.22 5.18
C SER A 132 1.64 11.93 5.99
N ALA A 133 2.57 11.86 6.94
CA ALA A 133 2.70 10.70 7.82
C ALA A 133 1.48 10.53 8.73
N VAL A 134 0.93 11.61 9.28
CA VAL A 134 -0.25 11.51 10.16
C VAL A 134 -1.52 11.25 9.36
N ILE A 135 -1.71 11.92 8.21
CA ILE A 135 -2.95 11.81 7.44
C ILE A 135 -2.94 10.54 6.58
N PHE A 136 -1.96 10.41 5.69
CA PHE A 136 -1.94 9.33 4.72
C PHE A 136 -1.28 8.07 5.29
N ALA A 137 -0.15 8.18 5.98
CA ALA A 137 0.50 6.97 6.49
C ALA A 137 -0.28 6.32 7.65
N PHE A 138 -0.55 7.08 8.71
CA PHE A 138 -1.35 6.62 9.84
C PHE A 138 -2.83 6.51 9.45
N GLY A 139 -3.49 7.62 9.14
CA GLY A 139 -4.92 7.65 8.83
C GLY A 139 -5.30 6.76 7.65
N GLY A 140 -4.49 6.73 6.59
CA GLY A 140 -4.73 5.86 5.44
C GLY A 140 -4.63 4.36 5.77
N ASN A 141 -3.63 3.93 6.56
CA ASN A 141 -3.56 2.53 7.01
C ASN A 141 -4.73 2.18 7.96
N VAL A 142 -5.15 3.11 8.81
CA VAL A 142 -6.37 2.94 9.63
C VAL A 142 -7.57 2.70 8.72
N LEU A 143 -7.81 3.57 7.75
CA LEU A 143 -8.95 3.48 6.84
C LEU A 143 -8.93 2.23 5.97
N LEU A 144 -7.79 1.85 5.41
CA LEU A 144 -7.67 0.62 4.61
C LEU A 144 -7.89 -0.64 5.46
N GLY A 145 -7.31 -0.67 6.67
CA GLY A 145 -7.49 -1.78 7.61
C GLY A 145 -8.94 -1.92 8.05
N THR A 146 -9.58 -0.82 8.47
CA THR A 146 -10.97 -0.82 8.92
C THR A 146 -11.93 -1.10 7.77
N SER A 147 -11.75 -0.50 6.59
CA SER A 147 -12.65 -0.73 5.46
C SER A 147 -12.65 -2.19 5.02
N PHE A 148 -11.48 -2.81 4.89
CA PHE A 148 -11.35 -4.24 4.57
C PHE A 148 -11.88 -5.16 5.67
N TYR A 149 -11.76 -4.76 6.94
CA TYR A 149 -12.33 -5.51 8.06
C TYR A 149 -13.86 -5.44 8.07
N VAL A 150 -14.41 -4.24 7.90
CA VAL A 150 -15.84 -3.93 7.99
C VAL A 150 -16.58 -4.49 6.79
N VAL A 151 -16.14 -4.19 5.56
CA VAL A 151 -16.84 -4.59 4.32
C VAL A 151 -17.02 -6.10 4.22
N GLN A 152 -16.04 -6.88 4.69
CA GLN A 152 -16.14 -8.33 4.74
C GLN A 152 -17.24 -8.80 5.70
N ARG A 153 -17.33 -8.19 6.89
CA ARG A 153 -18.30 -8.58 7.92
C ARG A 153 -19.71 -8.14 7.58
N THR A 154 -19.87 -6.92 7.13
CA THR A 154 -21.18 -6.38 6.76
C THR A 154 -21.73 -7.05 5.51
N SER A 155 -20.87 -7.45 4.57
CA SER A 155 -21.27 -8.21 3.38
C SER A 155 -21.37 -9.72 3.62
N ARG A 156 -20.86 -10.23 4.75
CA ARG A 156 -20.67 -11.67 5.03
C ARG A 156 -19.93 -12.39 3.89
N ALA A 157 -18.95 -11.72 3.30
CA ALA A 157 -18.19 -12.19 2.14
C ALA A 157 -16.69 -11.93 2.33
N ARG A 158 -15.85 -12.83 1.81
CA ARG A 158 -14.40 -12.65 1.78
C ARG A 158 -14.03 -11.59 0.73
N LEU A 159 -12.96 -10.82 0.97
CA LEU A 159 -12.36 -9.97 -0.07
C LEU A 159 -12.06 -10.78 -1.35
N PRO A 160 -12.27 -10.21 -2.54
CA PRO A 160 -11.96 -10.89 -3.78
C PRO A 160 -10.46 -11.14 -3.88
N GLY A 161 -10.13 -12.32 -4.39
CA GLY A 161 -8.75 -12.70 -4.66
C GLY A 161 -7.91 -12.95 -3.41
N ARG A 162 -6.65 -13.26 -3.66
CA ARG A 162 -5.65 -13.51 -2.62
C ARG A 162 -4.54 -12.47 -2.65
N ILE A 163 -4.25 -11.89 -3.80
CA ILE A 163 -3.14 -10.98 -4.05
C ILE A 163 -3.62 -9.54 -4.03
N ALA A 164 -4.76 -9.21 -4.66
CA ALA A 164 -5.25 -7.83 -4.75
C ALA A 164 -5.31 -7.09 -3.39
N PRO A 165 -5.86 -7.67 -2.30
CA PRO A 165 -5.83 -7.01 -1.00
C PRO A 165 -4.42 -6.73 -0.47
N TRP A 166 -3.45 -7.61 -0.74
CA TRP A 166 -2.05 -7.40 -0.37
C TRP A 166 -1.38 -6.35 -1.24
N VAL A 167 -1.69 -6.29 -2.54
CA VAL A 167 -1.18 -5.22 -3.43
C VAL A 167 -1.63 -3.86 -2.95
N VAL A 168 -2.89 -3.74 -2.50
CA VAL A 168 -3.39 -2.49 -1.92
C VAL A 168 -2.59 -2.11 -0.68
N ILE A 169 -2.50 -2.99 0.31
CA ILE A 169 -1.88 -2.64 1.59
C ILE A 169 -0.37 -2.42 1.44
N LEU A 170 0.35 -3.32 0.78
CA LEU A 170 1.80 -3.18 0.61
C LEU A 170 2.15 -2.09 -0.39
N GLY A 171 1.38 -1.94 -1.47
CA GLY A 171 1.57 -0.87 -2.44
C GLY A 171 1.32 0.50 -1.84
N TYR A 172 0.29 0.65 -1.01
CA TYR A 172 0.05 1.89 -0.27
C TYR A 172 1.22 2.24 0.68
N ASN A 173 1.77 1.24 1.37
CA ASN A 173 2.96 1.44 2.21
C ASN A 173 4.23 1.74 1.40
N LEU A 174 4.36 1.21 0.17
CA LEU A 174 5.44 1.60 -0.74
C LEU A 174 5.30 3.05 -1.19
N PHE A 175 4.08 3.51 -1.49
CA PHE A 175 3.81 4.93 -1.77
C PHE A 175 4.21 5.82 -0.59
N ILE A 176 3.86 5.44 0.65
CA ILE A 176 4.25 6.19 1.85
C ILE A 176 5.77 6.33 1.95
N VAL A 177 6.52 5.26 1.68
CA VAL A 177 7.99 5.31 1.68
C VAL A 177 8.51 6.27 0.61
N VAL A 178 8.01 6.18 -0.61
CA VAL A 178 8.39 7.06 -1.73
C VAL A 178 8.08 8.54 -1.41
N ALA A 179 6.88 8.84 -0.91
CA ALA A 179 6.50 10.19 -0.53
C ALA A 179 7.38 10.71 0.61
N GLY A 180 7.57 9.91 1.67
CA GLY A 180 8.37 10.26 2.83
C GLY A 180 9.84 10.56 2.50
N THR A 181 10.46 9.73 1.66
CA THR A 181 11.83 9.99 1.19
C THR A 181 11.89 11.21 0.28
N GLY A 182 10.86 11.44 -0.55
CA GLY A 182 10.74 12.63 -1.39
C GLY A 182 10.79 13.92 -0.57
N TYR A 183 9.99 14.01 0.50
CA TYR A 183 9.96 15.19 1.36
C TYR A 183 11.32 15.48 1.99
N LEU A 184 12.00 14.46 2.51
CA LEU A 184 13.33 14.61 3.11
C LEU A 184 14.38 15.07 2.09
N LEU A 185 14.29 14.57 0.86
CA LEU A 185 15.16 14.96 -0.25
C LEU A 185 14.78 16.33 -0.85
N GLY A 186 13.61 16.87 -0.51
CA GLY A 186 13.12 18.17 -0.98
C GLY A 186 12.34 18.13 -2.29
N ALA A 187 11.91 16.94 -2.73
CA ALA A 187 11.01 16.78 -3.87
C ALA A 187 9.56 16.97 -3.41
N THR A 188 8.94 18.08 -3.82
CA THR A 188 7.56 18.40 -3.48
C THR A 188 6.91 19.34 -4.49
N GLN A 189 5.61 19.13 -4.74
CA GLN A 189 4.79 20.04 -5.52
C GLN A 189 4.41 21.34 -4.77
N GLY A 190 4.65 21.43 -3.46
CA GLY A 190 4.31 22.59 -2.63
C GLY A 190 2.80 22.82 -2.42
N ARG A 191 1.96 21.85 -2.81
CA ARG A 191 0.50 21.88 -2.61
C ARG A 191 0.16 21.10 -1.35
N GLU A 192 -0.48 21.75 -0.38
CA GLU A 192 -0.81 21.09 0.89
C GLU A 192 -1.69 19.85 0.65
N TYR A 193 -1.32 18.74 1.29
CA TYR A 193 -1.94 17.40 1.15
C TYR A 193 -1.83 16.75 -0.24
N ALA A 194 -1.09 17.38 -1.15
CA ALA A 194 -0.77 16.90 -2.49
C ALA A 194 0.73 17.15 -2.80
N GLU A 195 1.56 17.02 -1.77
CA GLU A 195 2.99 17.30 -1.82
C GLU A 195 3.83 16.28 -2.61
N PRO A 196 3.50 14.97 -2.71
CA PRO A 196 4.32 14.01 -3.46
C PRO A 196 4.46 14.41 -4.93
N GLU A 197 5.54 14.00 -5.59
CA GLU A 197 5.72 14.23 -7.03
C GLU A 197 4.73 13.45 -7.91
N TRP A 198 4.52 13.92 -9.15
CA TRP A 198 3.52 13.40 -10.09
C TRP A 198 3.58 11.87 -10.32
N TYR A 199 4.77 11.28 -10.31
CA TYR A 199 4.93 9.84 -10.51
C TYR A 199 4.45 9.04 -9.29
N ALA A 200 4.56 9.61 -8.08
CA ALA A 200 3.99 9.03 -6.88
C ALA A 200 2.45 9.12 -6.90
N ASP A 201 1.89 10.22 -7.44
CA ASP A 201 0.44 10.38 -7.62
C ASP A 201 -0.14 9.35 -8.60
N LEU A 202 0.54 9.11 -9.73
CA LEU A 202 0.13 8.08 -10.69
C LEU A 202 0.20 6.68 -10.07
N TYR A 203 1.28 6.39 -9.36
CA TYR A 203 1.43 5.13 -8.64
C TYR A 203 0.28 4.93 -7.62
N LEU A 204 0.02 5.96 -6.80
CA LEU A 204 -1.05 5.93 -5.81
C LEU A 204 -2.43 5.75 -6.47
N THR A 205 -2.66 6.37 -7.63
CA THR A 205 -3.89 6.23 -8.40
C THR A 205 -4.12 4.77 -8.81
N VAL A 206 -3.10 4.07 -9.30
CA VAL A 206 -3.19 2.64 -9.62
C VAL A 206 -3.57 1.83 -8.38
N ILE A 207 -2.94 2.10 -7.24
CA ILE A 207 -3.26 1.43 -5.96
C ILE A 207 -4.71 1.70 -5.54
N TRP A 208 -5.21 2.93 -5.68
CA TRP A 208 -6.59 3.29 -5.37
C TRP A 208 -7.61 2.62 -6.29
N VAL A 209 -7.30 2.48 -7.58
CA VAL A 209 -8.17 1.74 -8.51
C VAL A 209 -8.28 0.27 -8.07
N ILE A 210 -7.16 -0.37 -7.71
CA ILE A 210 -7.18 -1.76 -7.21
C ILE A 210 -7.97 -1.84 -5.89
N TYR A 211 -7.82 -0.87 -5.00
CA TYR A 211 -8.59 -0.78 -3.76
C TYR A 211 -10.09 -0.69 -4.04
N LEU A 212 -10.51 0.24 -4.91
CA LEU A 212 -11.90 0.45 -5.26
C LEU A 212 -12.51 -0.83 -5.85
N LEU A 213 -11.83 -1.47 -6.79
CA LEU A 213 -12.29 -2.72 -7.40
C LEU A 213 -12.36 -3.87 -6.38
N THR A 214 -11.41 -3.93 -5.43
CA THR A 214 -11.43 -4.92 -4.34
C THR A 214 -12.61 -4.69 -3.40
N PHE A 215 -12.87 -3.43 -3.04
CA PHE A 215 -13.97 -3.04 -2.16
C PHE A 215 -15.34 -3.30 -2.82
N LEU A 216 -15.55 -2.80 -4.04
CA LEU A 216 -16.77 -3.02 -4.82
C LEU A 216 -16.99 -4.51 -5.14
N GLY A 217 -15.92 -5.24 -5.47
CA GLY A 217 -15.99 -6.68 -5.68
C GLY A 217 -16.41 -7.46 -4.43
N THR A 218 -16.15 -6.92 -3.23
CA THR A 218 -16.65 -7.50 -1.98
C THR A 218 -18.14 -7.20 -1.79
N LEU A 219 -18.56 -5.96 -2.04
CA LEU A 219 -19.98 -5.56 -1.97
C LEU A 219 -20.86 -6.27 -3.00
N TRP A 220 -20.34 -6.58 -4.19
CA TRP A 220 -21.06 -7.36 -5.19
C TRP A 220 -21.38 -8.76 -4.64
N LYS A 221 -20.42 -9.40 -3.96
CA LYS A 221 -20.55 -10.76 -3.41
C LYS A 221 -21.31 -10.82 -2.08
N ARG A 222 -21.93 -9.72 -1.65
CA ARG A 222 -22.63 -9.67 -0.37
C ARG A 222 -23.76 -10.69 -0.29
N LYS A 223 -23.98 -11.23 0.90
CA LYS A 223 -25.11 -12.14 1.18
C LYS A 223 -26.40 -11.39 1.52
N GLU A 224 -26.27 -10.25 2.18
CA GLU A 224 -27.42 -9.42 2.55
C GLU A 224 -27.81 -8.49 1.39
N PRO A 225 -29.10 -8.33 1.05
CA PRO A 225 -29.51 -7.50 -0.08
C PRO A 225 -29.18 -6.02 0.15
N HIS A 226 -29.28 -5.55 1.40
CA HIS A 226 -28.97 -4.18 1.80
C HIS A 226 -27.48 -3.99 2.09
N ILE A 227 -26.95 -2.83 1.71
CA ILE A 227 -25.58 -2.42 2.03
C ILE A 227 -25.62 -1.63 3.33
N TYR A 228 -24.76 -2.01 4.27
CA TYR A 228 -24.62 -1.32 5.56
C TYR A 228 -24.05 0.08 5.38
N VAL A 229 -24.58 1.06 6.14
CA VAL A 229 -24.26 2.49 5.98
C VAL A 229 -23.15 2.97 6.94
N ALA A 230 -22.93 2.27 8.06
CA ALA A 230 -22.05 2.73 9.14
C ALA A 230 -20.61 2.20 9.05
#